data_AF-A0A967K625-F1
#
_entry.id   AF-A0A967K625-F1
#
_cell.length_a   1.000
_cell.length_b   1.000
_cell.length_c   1.000
_cell.angle_alpha   90.00
_cell.angle_beta   90.00
_cell.angle_gamma   90.00
#
_symmetry.space_group_name_H-M   'P 1'
#
loop_
_entity.id
_entity.type
_entity.pdbx_description
1 polymer ?
#
loop_
_entity_poly.entity_id
_entity_poly.type
_entity_poly.pdbx_seq_one_letter_code
_entity_poly.pdbx_strand_id
1 'polypeptide(L)'
;MDPITFPVAYSRLHKKGVVITPMTSLKEIRSNSVVTVNTLSGEEDIIEGVDTVVYASSGDADNALYRELKDEVKEIYRIGQCLSPRQIQHSIWDGARVGRQI
;
A
#
# COMPACT_ATOMS: atom_id res chain seq x y z
N MET A 1 -6.55 8.59 -9.50
CA MET A 1 -5.19 9.14 -9.35
C MET A 1 -5.33 10.56 -8.87
N ASP A 2 -4.59 10.97 -7.83
CA ASP A 2 -4.73 12.32 -7.26
C ASP A 2 -4.06 13.37 -8.18
N PRO A 3 -4.83 14.22 -8.88
CA PRO A 3 -4.29 15.13 -9.88
C PRO A 3 -3.46 16.27 -9.28
N ILE A 4 -3.49 16.46 -7.96
CA ILE A 4 -2.82 17.59 -7.29
C ILE A 4 -1.51 17.12 -6.65
N THR A 5 -1.51 15.99 -5.94
CA THR A 5 -0.32 15.55 -5.19
C THR A 5 0.78 14.98 -6.09
N PHE A 6 0.43 14.20 -7.11
CA PHE A 6 1.43 13.52 -7.95
C PHE A 6 2.37 14.51 -8.67
N PRO A 7 1.90 15.58 -9.33
CA PRO A 7 2.78 16.55 -9.97
C PRO A 7 3.76 17.21 -9.00
N VAL A 8 3.30 17.56 -7.80
CA VAL A 8 4.13 18.20 -6.76
C VAL A 8 5.17 17.22 -6.23
N ALA A 9 4.77 15.98 -5.93
CA ALA A 9 5.68 14.95 -5.43
C ALA A 9 6.74 14.58 -6.47
N TYR A 10 6.33 14.34 -7.73
CA TYR A 10 7.25 13.94 -8.80
C TYR A 10 8.23 15.06 -9.15
N SER A 11 7.77 16.32 -9.19
CA SER A 11 8.65 17.47 -9.36
C SER A 11 9.73 17.51 -8.28
N ARG A 12 9.36 17.27 -7.02
CA ARG A 12 10.32 17.25 -5.89
C ARG A 12 11.29 16.08 -5.97
N LEU A 13 10.84 14.89 -6.36
CA LEU A 13 11.68 13.69 -6.53
C LEU A 13 12.70 13.88 -7.66
N HIS A 14 12.25 14.36 -8.83
CA HIS A 14 13.14 14.62 -9.96
C HIS A 14 14.18 15.69 -9.66
N LYS A 15 13.81 16.79 -8.97
CA LYS A 15 14.77 17.82 -8.53
C LYS A 15 15.85 17.28 -7.59
N LYS A 16 15.60 16.14 -6.92
CA LYS A 16 16.56 15.46 -6.04
C LYS A 16 17.33 14.34 -6.74
N GLY A 17 17.16 14.15 -8.04
CA GLY A 17 17.85 13.10 -8.80
C GLY A 17 17.29 11.69 -8.58
N VAL A 18 16.06 11.54 -8.08
CA VAL A 18 15.44 10.23 -7.93
C VAL A 18 15.08 9.66 -9.31
N VAL A 19 15.52 8.43 -9.56
CA VAL A 19 15.13 7.66 -10.74
C VAL A 19 13.76 7.04 -10.50
N ILE A 20 12.82 7.30 -11.41
CA ILE A 20 11.47 6.72 -11.38
C ILE A 20 11.36 5.76 -12.56
N THR A 21 11.18 4.47 -12.26
CA THR A 21 11.03 3.41 -13.27
C THR A 21 9.57 2.94 -13.30
N PRO A 22 8.70 3.55 -14.13
CA PRO A 22 7.29 3.16 -14.20
C PRO A 22 7.13 1.75 -14.80
N MET A 23 5.93 1.18 -14.69
CA MET A 23 5.57 -0.12 -15.30
C MET A 23 6.56 -1.23 -14.94
N THR A 24 7.08 -1.19 -13.71
CA THR A 24 8.13 -2.09 -13.23
C THR A 24 7.67 -2.72 -11.93
N SER A 25 7.74 -4.05 -11.84
CA SER A 25 7.49 -4.81 -10.61
C SER A 25 8.77 -5.46 -10.13
N LEU A 26 8.93 -5.59 -8.81
CA LEU A 26 10.03 -6.32 -8.19
C LEU A 26 9.75 -7.82 -8.25
N LYS A 27 10.68 -8.62 -8.80
CA LYS A 27 10.58 -10.09 -8.89
C LYS A 27 11.45 -10.80 -7.86
N GLU A 28 12.69 -10.37 -7.68
CA GLU A 28 13.68 -11.03 -6.83
C GLU A 28 14.59 -9.99 -6.17
N ILE A 29 14.95 -10.20 -4.90
CA ILE A 29 15.96 -9.41 -4.18
C ILE A 29 17.21 -10.28 -4.02
N ARG A 30 18.35 -9.76 -4.45
CA ARG A 30 19.67 -10.39 -4.35
C ARG A 30 20.56 -9.61 -3.39
N SER A 31 21.79 -10.08 -3.17
CA SER A 31 22.72 -9.49 -2.19
C SER A 31 23.10 -8.03 -2.46
N ASN A 32 23.15 -7.61 -3.73
CA ASN A 32 23.50 -6.23 -4.14
C ASN A 32 22.74 -5.77 -5.40
N SER A 33 21.62 -6.44 -5.70
CA SER A 33 20.83 -6.14 -6.89
C SER A 33 19.40 -6.62 -6.74
N VAL A 34 18.54 -6.17 -7.65
CA VAL A 34 17.16 -6.64 -7.74
C VAL A 34 16.82 -7.02 -9.17
N VAL A 35 16.05 -8.10 -9.33
CA VAL A 35 15.43 -8.45 -10.62
C VAL A 35 14.09 -7.77 -10.69
N THR A 36 13.85 -7.06 -11.78
CA THR A 36 12.58 -6.41 -12.07
C THR A 36 11.93 -7.04 -13.30
N VAL A 37 10.63 -6.84 -13.42
CA VAL A 37 9.83 -7.27 -14.56
C VAL A 37 9.05 -6.07 -15.06
N ASN A 38 9.11 -5.81 -16.37
CA ASN A 38 8.21 -4.85 -17.01
C ASN A 38 6.78 -5.38 -16.96
N THR A 39 5.86 -4.64 -16.33
CA THR A 39 4.48 -5.08 -16.09
C THR A 39 3.63 -5.18 -17.36
N LEU A 40 4.11 -4.66 -18.48
CA LEU A 40 3.42 -4.70 -19.77
C LEU A 40 4.01 -5.76 -20.71
N SER A 41 5.34 -5.82 -20.86
CA SER A 41 6.00 -6.78 -21.76
C SER A 41 6.33 -8.12 -21.09
N GLY A 42 6.43 -8.16 -19.76
CA GLY A 42 6.91 -9.32 -19.02
C GLY A 42 8.42 -9.53 -19.09
N GLU A 43 9.16 -8.63 -19.74
CA GLU A 43 10.62 -8.71 -19.85
C GLU A 43 11.29 -8.44 -18.50
N GLU A 44 12.37 -9.17 -18.23
CA GLU A 44 13.16 -9.03 -17.01
C GLU A 44 14.35 -8.09 -17.20
N ASP A 45 14.67 -7.35 -16.15
CA ASP A 45 15.85 -6.49 -16.08
C ASP A 45 16.49 -6.59 -14.69
N ILE A 46 17.73 -6.10 -14.55
CA ILE A 46 18.48 -6.12 -13.30
C ILE A 46 18.91 -4.70 -12.94
N ILE A 47 18.57 -4.29 -11.72
CA ILE A 47 19.10 -3.06 -11.12
C ILE A 47 20.24 -3.46 -10.18
N GLU A 48 21.46 -3.11 -10.56
CA GLU A 48 22.69 -3.36 -9.81
C GLU A 48 22.98 -2.27 -8.76
N GLY A 49 23.81 -2.59 -7.76
CA GLY A 49 24.26 -1.64 -6.75
C GLY A 49 23.18 -1.23 -5.76
N VAL A 50 22.29 -2.18 -5.41
CA VAL A 50 21.19 -1.95 -4.46
C VAL A 50 21.58 -2.48 -3.09
N ASP A 51 21.96 -1.57 -2.19
CA ASP A 51 22.28 -1.91 -0.79
C ASP A 51 21.04 -2.14 0.07
N THR A 52 19.90 -1.55 -0.29
CA THR A 52 18.68 -1.58 0.52
C THR A 52 17.44 -1.53 -0.34
N VAL A 53 16.48 -2.41 -0.01
CA VAL A 53 15.15 -2.41 -0.60
C VAL A 53 14.13 -1.99 0.45
N VAL A 54 13.39 -0.92 0.15
CA VAL A 54 12.26 -0.48 0.98
C VAL A 54 10.97 -0.95 0.32
N TYR A 55 10.26 -1.88 0.96
CA TYR A 55 8.98 -2.39 0.46
C TYR A 55 7.82 -1.51 0.97
N ALA A 56 7.25 -0.71 0.08
CA ALA A 56 6.13 0.21 0.38
C ALA A 56 4.88 -0.18 -0.42
N SER A 57 4.19 -1.23 0.02
CA SER A 57 2.97 -1.76 -0.61
C SER A 57 1.72 -1.51 0.26
N SER A 58 0.58 -2.05 -0.17
CA SER A 58 -0.65 -2.07 0.63
C SER A 58 -0.42 -2.76 1.97
N GLY A 59 -1.05 -2.26 3.03
CA GLY A 59 -1.08 -2.93 4.33
C GLY A 59 -2.08 -4.08 4.37
N ASP A 60 -1.93 -4.94 5.37
CA ASP A 60 -2.86 -6.02 5.70
C ASP A 60 -3.85 -5.60 6.81
N ALA A 61 -5.04 -6.16 6.77
CA ALA A 61 -6.08 -5.87 7.76
C ALA A 61 -5.76 -6.58 9.08
N ASP A 62 -5.42 -5.83 10.12
CA ASP A 62 -5.33 -6.38 11.49
C ASP A 62 -6.74 -6.47 12.09
N ASN A 63 -7.31 -7.67 12.09
CA ASN A 63 -8.63 -7.95 12.66
C ASN A 63 -8.66 -9.21 13.53
N ALA A 64 -7.54 -9.55 14.16
CA ALA A 64 -7.45 -10.71 15.05
C ALA A 64 -8.50 -10.64 16.18
N LEU A 65 -8.54 -9.51 16.91
CA LEU A 65 -9.50 -9.30 17.99
C LEU A 65 -10.96 -9.43 17.54
N TYR A 66 -11.29 -8.93 16.35
CA TYR A 66 -12.65 -9.10 15.81
C TYR A 66 -12.99 -10.58 15.61
N ARG A 67 -12.05 -11.37 15.09
CA ARG A 67 -12.29 -12.80 14.85
C ARG A 67 -12.48 -13.56 16.16
N GLU A 68 -11.73 -13.19 17.20
CA GLU A 68 -11.84 -13.79 18.54
C GLU A 68 -13.18 -13.48 19.22
N LEU A 69 -13.70 -12.26 19.04
CA LEU A 69 -14.96 -11.83 19.65
C LEU A 69 -16.19 -12.14 18.79
N LYS A 70 -15.98 -12.53 17.53
CA LYS A 70 -17.08 -12.85 16.64
C LYS A 70 -17.85 -14.04 17.21
N ASP A 71 -19.17 -13.88 17.34
CA ASP A 71 -20.09 -14.86 17.92
C ASP A 71 -20.00 -15.04 19.46
N GLU A 72 -19.06 -14.35 20.14
CA GLU A 72 -18.93 -14.32 21.61
C GLU A 72 -19.66 -13.14 22.26
N VAL A 73 -19.96 -12.08 21.49
CA VAL A 73 -20.65 -10.88 21.97
C VAL A 73 -21.92 -10.61 21.17
N LYS A 74 -22.89 -9.94 21.80
CA LYS A 74 -24.19 -9.63 21.20
C LYS A 74 -24.06 -8.78 19.92
N GLU A 75 -23.11 -7.86 19.89
CA GLU A 75 -22.98 -6.87 18.81
C GLU A 75 -21.53 -6.41 18.70
N ILE A 76 -20.96 -6.48 17.49
CA ILE A 76 -19.59 -6.06 17.19
C ILE A 76 -19.46 -5.62 15.73
N TYR A 77 -18.71 -4.55 15.50
CA TYR A 77 -18.49 -3.96 14.18
C TYR A 77 -16.99 -3.85 13.86
N ARG A 78 -16.63 -4.01 12.59
CA ARG A 78 -15.32 -3.62 12.06
C ARG A 78 -15.46 -2.31 11.31
N ILE A 79 -14.58 -1.36 11.60
CA ILE A 79 -14.50 -0.06 10.92
C ILE A 79 -13.04 0.31 10.69
N GLY A 80 -12.75 1.09 9.66
CA GLY A 80 -11.40 1.58 9.41
C GLY A 80 -10.46 0.52 8.83
N GLN A 81 -9.18 0.63 9.15
CA GLN A 81 -8.15 -0.21 8.52
C GLN A 81 -8.27 -1.69 8.91
N CYS A 82 -8.82 -2.01 10.09
CA CYS A 82 -9.09 -3.41 10.48
C CYS A 82 -10.17 -4.08 9.61
N LEU A 83 -11.06 -3.28 9.02
CA LEU A 83 -12.04 -3.76 8.05
C LEU A 83 -11.38 -3.97 6.69
N SER A 84 -10.67 -2.96 6.19
CA SER A 84 -9.96 -3.00 4.91
C SER A 84 -8.95 -1.84 4.84
N PRO A 85 -7.65 -2.12 4.69
CA PRO A 85 -6.64 -1.10 4.44
C PRO A 85 -6.88 -0.39 3.12
N ARG A 86 -7.15 0.92 3.18
CA ARG A 86 -7.51 1.77 2.05
C ARG A 86 -7.40 3.25 2.47
N GLN A 87 -7.71 4.15 1.55
CA GLN A 87 -7.57 5.60 1.78
C GLN A 87 -8.28 6.07 3.06
N ILE A 88 -7.70 7.02 3.78
CA ILE A 88 -8.10 7.38 5.16
C ILE A 88 -9.57 7.83 5.28
N GLN A 89 -10.11 8.53 4.28
CA GLN A 89 -11.49 9.02 4.28
C GLN A 89 -12.51 7.90 4.39
N HIS A 90 -12.17 6.71 3.91
CA HIS A 90 -13.01 5.54 4.05
C HIS A 90 -13.12 5.07 5.49
N SER A 91 -12.03 5.17 6.26
CA SER A 91 -12.04 4.80 7.68
C SER A 91 -12.92 5.74 8.49
N ILE A 92 -12.88 7.03 8.15
CA ILE A 92 -13.76 8.05 8.72
C ILE A 92 -15.21 7.75 8.37
N TRP A 93 -15.48 7.41 7.10
CA TRP A 93 -16.83 7.09 6.64
C TRP A 93 -17.40 5.83 7.32
N ASP A 94 -16.61 4.78 7.53
CA ASP A 94 -17.05 3.58 8.24
C ASP A 94 -17.54 3.92 9.65
N GLY A 95 -16.73 4.66 10.40
CA GLY A 95 -17.07 5.08 11.76
C GLY A 95 -18.32 5.95 11.78
N ALA A 96 -18.41 6.93 10.88
CA ALA A 96 -19.59 7.78 10.76
C ALA A 96 -20.86 7.00 10.37
N ARG A 97 -20.72 5.99 9.50
CA ARG A 97 -21.84 5.13 9.08
C ARG A 97 -22.32 4.26 10.23
N VAL A 98 -21.43 3.49 10.85
CA VAL A 98 -21.79 2.59 11.96
C VAL A 98 -22.34 3.39 13.14
N GLY A 99 -21.73 4.52 13.48
CA GLY A 99 -22.20 5.38 14.56
C GLY A 99 -23.58 6.01 14.35
N ARG A 100 -24.14 5.99 13.13
CA ARG A 100 -25.53 6.41 12.86
C ARG A 100 -26.53 5.25 12.84
N GLN A 101 -26.05 4.01 12.91
CA GLN A 101 -26.87 2.80 12.92
C GLN A 101 -27.15 2.29 14.34
N ILE A 102 -26.49 2.89 15.33
CA ILE A 102 -26.60 2.62 16.77
C ILE A 102 -27.29 3.83 17.40
#